data_AF-A0A7K0WCY5-F1
#
_entry.id   AF-A0A7K0WCY5-F1
#
_cell.length_a   1.000
_cell.length_b   1.000
_cell.length_c   1.000
_cell.angle_alpha   90.00
_cell.angle_beta   90.00
_cell.angle_gamma   90.00
#
_symmetry.space_group_name_H-M   'P 1'
#
loop_
_entity.id
_entity.type
_entity.pdbx_description
1 polymer ?
#
loop_
_entity_poly.entity_id
_entity_poly.type
_entity_poly.pdbx_seq_one_letter_code
_entity_poly.pdbx_strand_id
1 'polypeptide(L)' 'MTNQIQIEQATKVVCDLHQELVKNNLVVSTGGNISQRITFADGSPDLFVIKPSGVSYEKLRPVDMVVCDL' A
#
# COMPACT_ATOMS: atom_id res chain seq x y z
N MET A 1 4.66 13.08 14.24
CA MET A 1 3.61 12.82 13.22
C MET A 1 2.55 12.00 13.91
N THR A 2 1.25 12.19 13.64
CA THR A 2 0.24 11.27 14.19
C THR A 2 0.30 9.94 13.44
N ASN A 3 -0.10 8.84 14.09
CA ASN A 3 -0.14 7.51 13.46
C ASN A 3 -0.99 7.52 12.17
N GLN A 4 -2.09 8.29 12.16
CA GLN A 4 -2.93 8.48 10.99
C GLN A 4 -2.18 9.07 9.78
N ILE A 5 -1.34 10.09 10.00
CA ILE A 5 -0.54 10.69 8.92
C ILE A 5 0.49 9.67 8.38
N GLN A 6 1.09 8.86 9.25
CA GLN A 6 2.04 7.81 8.81
C GLN A 6 1.33 6.76 7.94
N ILE A 7 0.11 6.37 8.31
CA ILE A 7 -0.71 5.43 7.54
C ILE A 7 -1.05 6.03 6.17
N GLU A 8 -1.50 7.28 6.10
CA GLU A 8 -1.83 7.96 4.85
C GLU A 8 -0.62 8.10 3.91
N GLN A 9 0.55 8.41 4.47
CA GLN A 9 1.78 8.50 3.71
C GLN A 9 2.21 7.14 3.14
N ALA A 10 2.23 6.10 3.97
CA ALA A 10 2.54 4.74 3.53
C ALA A 10 1.55 4.27 2.46
N THR A 11 0.27 4.59 2.64
CA THR A 11 -0.81 4.30 1.68
C THR A 11 -0.56 4.94 0.32
N LYS A 12 -0.18 6.23 0.30
CA LYS A 12 0.17 6.91 -0.94
C LYS A 12 1.41 6.28 -1.60
N VAL A 13 2.46 6.03 -0.82
CA VAL A 13 3.70 5.44 -1.32
C VAL A 13 3.45 4.06 -1.93
N VAL A 14 2.71 3.19 -1.25
CA VAL A 14 2.38 1.86 -1.77
C VAL A 14 1.54 1.96 -3.04
N CYS A 15 0.57 2.87 -3.11
CA CYS A 15 -0.20 3.08 -4.35
C CYS A 15 0.70 3.53 -5.52
N ASP A 16 1.61 4.48 -5.29
CA ASP A 16 2.53 4.97 -6.33
C ASP A 16 3.51 3.85 -6.78
N LEU A 17 4.04 3.06 -5.85
CA LEU A 17 4.96 1.96 -6.16
C LEU A 17 4.31 0.85 -7.00
N HIS A 18 3.00 0.60 -6.85
CA HIS A 18 2.29 -0.32 -7.73
C HIS A 18 2.27 0.16 -9.19
N GLN A 19 2.31 1.47 -9.44
CA GLN A 19 2.42 2.00 -10.82
C GLN A 19 3.82 1.77 -11.39
N GLU A 20 4.86 1.77 -10.57
CA GLU A 20 6.20 1.40 -11.02
C GLU A 20 6.25 -0.09 -11.43
N LEU A 21 5.51 -0.99 -10.79
CA LEU A 21 5.40 -2.37 -11.27
C LEU A 21 4.81 -2.47 -12.68
N VAL A 22 3.75 -1.68 -12.97
CA VAL A 22 3.13 -1.62 -14.30
C VAL A 22 4.12 -1.07 -15.33
N LYS A 23 4.75 0.06 -15.03
CA LYS A 23 5.71 0.74 -15.90
C LYS A 23 6.91 -0.14 -16.27
N ASN A 24 7.34 -1.00 -15.34
CA ASN A 24 8.45 -1.92 -15.55
C ASN A 24 8.02 -3.30 -16.09
N ASN A 25 6.76 -3.49 -16.48
CA ASN A 25 6.21 -4.75 -17.00
C ASN A 25 6.39 -5.94 -16.03
N LEU A 26 6.29 -5.70 -14.72
CA LEU A 26 6.51 -6.70 -13.68
C LEU A 26 5.23 -7.41 -13.22
N VAL A 27 4.10 -7.14 -13.90
CA VAL A 27 2.76 -7.57 -13.49
C VAL A 27 1.99 -8.12 -14.68
N VAL A 28 1.06 -9.03 -14.41
CA VAL A 28 0.12 -9.58 -15.41
C VAL A 28 -1.27 -9.53 -14.80
N SER A 29 -2.23 -8.93 -15.51
CA SER A 29 -3.59 -8.73 -15.02
C SER A 29 -3.57 -8.04 -13.64
N THR A 30 -4.28 -8.58 -12.65
CA THR A 30 -4.31 -8.05 -11.27
C THR A 30 -3.17 -8.57 -10.40
N GLY A 31 -2.27 -9.41 -10.92
CA GLY A 31 -1.18 -10.05 -10.19
C GLY A 31 0.00 -9.11 -9.89
N GLY A 32 0.79 -9.45 -8.86
CA GLY A 32 1.86 -8.60 -8.32
C GLY A 32 1.41 -7.75 -7.14
N ASN A 33 2.34 -7.46 -6.22
CA ASN A 33 2.00 -6.78 -4.98
C ASN A 33 3.23 -6.13 -4.33
N ILE A 34 2.98 -5.03 -3.63
CA ILE A 34 3.92 -4.34 -2.75
C ILE A 34 3.19 -4.09 -1.43
N SER A 35 3.83 -4.43 -0.32
CA SER A 35 3.35 -4.11 1.02
C SER A 35 4.39 -3.29 1.77
N GLN A 36 3.93 -2.34 2.58
CA GLN A 36 4.79 -1.56 3.45
C GLN A 36 4.38 -1.78 4.91
N ARG A 37 5.33 -2.21 5.74
CA ARG A 37 5.18 -2.21 7.20
C ARG A 37 5.24 -0.79 7.74
N ILE A 38 4.38 -0.49 8.71
CA ILE A 38 4.27 0.78 9.41
C ILE A 38 4.55 0.49 10.87
N THR A 39 5.57 1.15 11.42
CA THR A 39 5.92 1.08 12.84
C THR A 39 5.59 2.41 13.52
N PHE A 40 5.17 2.35 14.79
CA PHE A 40 4.80 3.54 15.57
C PHE A 40 5.73 3.73 16.77
N ALA A 41 6.09 4.97 17.04
CA ALA A 41 6.99 5.32 18.14
C ALA A 41 6.31 5.25 19.53
N ASP A 42 4.97 5.25 19.55
CA ASP A 42 4.17 5.21 20.78
C ASP A 42 3.93 3.79 21.31
N GLY A 43 4.49 2.77 20.64
CA GLY A 43 4.31 1.37 21.01
C GLY A 43 2.99 0.75 20.56
N SER A 44 2.20 1.45 19.74
CA SER A 44 1.05 0.85 19.06
C SER A 44 1.48 -0.37 18.21
N PRO A 45 0.60 -1.36 18.01
CA PRO A 45 0.89 -2.50 17.14
C PRO A 45 1.28 -2.04 15.73
N ASP A 46 2.22 -2.76 15.14
CA ASP A 46 2.58 -2.53 13.74
C ASP A 46 1.40 -2.84 12.82
N LEU A 47 1.34 -2.10 11.73
CA LEU A 47 0.39 -2.34 10.66
C LEU A 47 1.16 -2.61 9.37
N PHE A 48 0.48 -3.12 8.36
CA PHE A 48 0.98 -3.05 7.00
C PHE A 48 -0.10 -2.59 6.03
N VAL A 49 0.32 -1.88 4.99
CA VAL A 49 -0.56 -1.43 3.91
C VAL A 49 -0.22 -2.17 2.61
N ILE A 50 -1.24 -2.58 1.87
CA ILE A 50 -1.14 -3.45 0.70
C ILE A 50 -2.23 -3.16 -0.34
N LYS A 51 -2.03 -3.57 -1.60
CA LYS A 51 -3.05 -3.44 -2.65
C LYS A 51 -4.29 -4.29 -2.33
N PRO A 52 -5.52 -3.81 -2.65
CA PRO A 52 -6.71 -4.65 -2.64
C PRO A 52 -6.64 -5.75 -3.70
N SER A 53 -7.10 -6.95 -3.34
CA SER A 53 -7.14 -8.11 -4.25
C SER A 53 -8.11 -7.88 -5.41
N GLY A 54 -7.74 -8.35 -6.60
CA GLY A 54 -8.61 -8.31 -7.79
C GLY A 54 -8.86 -6.93 -8.42
N VAL A 55 -8.30 -5.85 -7.85
CA VAL A 55 -8.42 -4.50 -8.43
C VAL A 55 -7.35 -4.29 -9.50
N SER A 56 -7.77 -3.73 -10.63
CA SER A 56 -6.88 -3.40 -11.75
C SER A 56 -5.98 -2.21 -11.41
N TYR A 57 -4.76 -2.21 -11.93
CA TYR A 57 -3.76 -1.19 -11.59
C TYR A 57 -4.16 0.22 -12.03
N GLU A 58 -4.92 0.34 -13.12
CA GLU A 58 -5.39 1.61 -13.68
C GLU A 58 -6.45 2.28 -12.80
N LYS A 59 -7.09 1.50 -11.91
CA LYS A 59 -8.14 1.98 -11.00
C LYS A 59 -7.63 2.19 -9.58
N LEU A 60 -6.37 1.86 -9.29
CA LEU A 60 -5.82 2.02 -7.94
C LEU A 60 -5.73 3.50 -7.56
N ARG A 61 -6.31 3.81 -6.40
CA ARG A 61 -6.13 5.08 -5.72
C ARG A 61 -5.63 4.81 -4.31
N PRO A 62 -4.98 5.78 -3.64
CA PRO A 62 -4.55 5.61 -2.26
C PRO A 62 -5.70 5.16 -1.34
N VAL A 63 -6.91 5.68 -1.54
CA VAL A 63 -8.09 5.35 -0.73
C VAL A 63 -8.52 3.88 -0.84
N ASP A 64 -8.07 3.17 -1.87
CA ASP A 64 -8.41 1.77 -2.11
C ASP A 64 -7.41 0.81 -1.43
N MET A 65 -6.27 1.30 -0.93
CA MET A 65 -5.29 0.46 -0.23
C MET A 65 -5.86 -0.09 1.06
N VAL A 66 -5.46 -1.31 1.40
CA VAL A 66 -5.94 -2.01 2.60
C VAL A 66 -4.87 -1.93 3.67
N VAL A 67 -5.26 -1.51 4.87
CA VAL A 67 -4.41 -1.53 6.07
C VAL A 67 -4.81 -2.74 6.90
N CYS A 68 -3.82 -3.54 7.26
CA CYS A 68 -3.98 -4.78 8.02
C CYS A 68 -3.14 -4.72 9.30
N ASP A 69 -3.53 -5.52 10.29
CA ASP A 69 -2.70 -5.86 11.45
C ASP A 69 -1.52 -6.76 11.07
N LEU A 70 -0.46 -6.80 11.89
CA LEU A 70 0.76 -7.57 11.65
C LEU A 70 1.01 -8.61 12.76
#